data_AF-A0AAI8XQT4-F1
#
_entry.id   AF-A0AAI8XQT4-F1
#
_cell.length_a   1.000
_cell.length_b   1.000
_cell.length_c   1.000
_cell.angle_alpha   90.00
_cell.angle_beta   90.00
_cell.angle_gamma   90.00
#
_symmetry.space_group_name_H-M   'P 1'
#
loop_
_entity.id
_entity.type
_entity.pdbx_description
1 polymer ?
#
loop_
_entity_poly.entity_id
_entity_poly.type
_entity_poly.pdbx_seq_one_letter_code
_entity_poly.pdbx_strand_id
1 'polypeptide(L)'
;MALYVGGVPIIPAGSGVYIGDQLASAVYLGTQLIWERFSETHIENTDLSDAPVPEGASGCWVTLIGGGGGGGGGRRGATDTSRRGGPGGGGAAVIVRVWIPAALLGPTYSVSRGFGGSAGNTPSSTGNGIAGTDGGASVFTSGDVMLTAGGGGGATGATSTANGTVGAGGTWSATGVTATGANGTAGGQYNSTTPNNTAGGAAGGGAGAGFNSSNLTLAARAGGDTIYASGGAIGTNGPDQSTGVPGSGGGGANNGSSQSVGRGGLYGGGGGGAGSTTGGSNTAGVGADGYSLVEWTDQNPSYSHTDIFNTPGAWSWIAPPELAAGDRVDVILCSGGRGGWSGSGSPGIGGQAGTFAHATITIGTEIGVGGTLSGSIGSGGSANDGNGGNTTCTTIGLTALGATARMPSGIPGGTPGTVKVNGITYGGGSGGQSYDDPGRAPGGGGAGGSVFGNGGAGAGGKVWIRAYQV
;
A
#
# COMPACT_ATOMS: atom_id res chain seq x y z
N MET A 1 -0.11 14.17 26.23
CA MET A 1 -0.63 15.12 27.24
C MET A 1 0.12 16.45 27.14
N ALA A 2 -0.57 17.59 27.22
CA ALA A 2 0.08 18.90 27.30
C ALA A 2 0.29 19.31 28.77
N LEU A 3 1.45 19.87 29.10
CA LEU A 3 1.72 20.40 30.44
C LEU A 3 1.40 21.90 30.46
N TYR A 4 0.69 22.37 31.48
CA TYR A 4 0.27 23.77 31.60
C TYR A 4 0.81 24.43 32.87
N VAL A 5 1.13 25.73 32.78
CA VAL A 5 1.30 26.62 33.94
C VAL A 5 0.38 27.82 33.75
N GLY A 6 -0.55 28.02 34.70
CA GLY A 6 -1.49 29.15 34.67
C GLY A 6 -2.38 29.23 33.43
N GLY A 7 -2.69 28.09 32.79
CA GLY A 7 -3.49 28.03 31.55
C GLY A 7 -2.68 28.17 30.26
N VAL A 8 -1.36 28.38 30.34
CA VAL A 8 -0.46 28.43 29.19
C VAL A 8 0.21 27.06 29.01
N PRO A 9 0.12 26.41 27.83
CA PRO A 9 0.84 25.17 27.58
C PRO A 9 2.35 25.44 27.54
N ILE A 10 3.09 24.83 28.45
CA ILE A 10 4.56 24.85 28.49
C ILE A 10 5.16 23.71 27.67
N ILE A 11 4.40 22.62 27.51
CA ILE A 11 4.75 21.48 26.65
C ILE A 11 3.52 21.20 25.78
N PRO A 12 3.59 21.45 24.46
CA PRO A 12 2.51 21.12 23.54
C PRO A 12 2.18 19.63 23.57
N ALA A 13 0.93 19.27 23.23
CA ALA A 13 0.57 17.87 23.04
C ALA A 13 1.45 17.25 21.94
N GLY A 14 2.06 16.10 22.22
CA GLY A 14 3.02 15.44 21.32
C GLY A 14 4.48 15.88 21.48
N SER A 15 4.77 16.89 22.32
CA SER A 15 6.15 17.26 22.68
C SER A 15 6.60 16.49 23.93
N GLY A 16 7.81 15.93 23.88
CA GLY A 16 8.40 15.17 24.99
C GLY A 16 8.96 16.07 26.10
N VAL A 17 8.86 15.62 27.36
CA VAL A 17 9.62 16.22 28.48
C VAL A 17 11.01 15.58 28.51
N TYR A 18 12.08 16.36 28.38
CA TYR A 18 13.45 15.84 28.47
C TYR A 18 14.13 16.24 29.77
N ILE A 19 14.89 15.31 30.37
CA ILE A 19 15.85 15.57 31.44
C ILE A 19 17.24 15.33 30.87
N GLY A 20 17.93 16.41 30.50
CA GLY A 20 19.14 16.32 29.68
C GLY A 20 18.80 15.87 28.26
N ASP A 21 19.39 14.76 27.81
CA ASP A 21 19.14 14.09 26.53
C ASP A 21 18.14 12.92 26.62
N GLN A 22 17.68 12.58 27.84
CA GLN A 22 16.73 11.50 28.05
C GLN A 22 15.29 11.99 28.10
N LEU A 23 14.42 11.32 27.33
CA LEU A 23 12.98 11.55 27.35
C LEU A 23 12.38 10.95 28.63
N ALA A 24 11.73 11.78 29.44
CA ALA A 24 11.05 11.36 30.66
C ALA A 24 9.81 10.51 30.35
N SER A 25 9.58 9.48 31.17
CA SER A 25 8.37 8.64 31.10
C SER A 25 7.18 9.27 31.81
N ALA A 26 7.42 10.07 32.85
CA ALA A 26 6.40 10.80 33.60
C ALA A 26 7.00 12.00 34.35
N VAL A 27 6.16 12.99 34.67
CA VAL A 27 6.47 14.13 35.53
C VAL A 27 5.50 14.15 36.69
N TYR A 28 6.04 14.31 37.91
CA TYR A 28 5.28 14.37 39.15
C TYR A 28 5.49 15.71 39.85
N LEU A 29 4.42 16.26 40.44
CA LEU A 29 4.48 17.34 41.42
C LEU A 29 4.29 16.74 42.81
N GLY A 30 5.40 16.52 43.53
CA GLY A 30 5.37 15.71 44.75
C GLY A 30 5.03 14.27 44.42
N THR A 31 3.89 13.77 44.92
CA THR A 31 3.37 12.43 44.62
C THR A 31 2.33 12.41 43.49
N GLN A 32 1.88 13.57 43.01
CA GLN A 32 0.83 13.69 42.01
C GLN A 32 1.43 13.59 40.59
N LEU A 33 0.95 12.65 39.78
CA LEU A 33 1.26 12.59 38.35
C LEU A 33 0.63 13.79 37.65
N ILE A 34 1.44 14.59 36.97
CA ILE A 34 0.98 15.80 36.25
C ILE A 34 1.22 15.71 34.74
N TRP A 35 2.01 14.74 34.29
CA TRP A 35 2.21 14.43 32.88
C TRP A 35 2.77 13.01 32.75
N GLU A 36 2.29 12.24 31.79
CA GLU A 36 2.89 10.96 31.41
C GLU A 36 3.14 10.91 29.91
N ARG A 37 4.16 10.14 29.52
CA ARG A 37 4.42 9.83 28.12
C ARG A 37 3.26 8.98 27.60
N PHE A 38 2.85 9.23 26.36
CA PHE A 38 1.92 8.37 25.66
C PHE A 38 2.45 6.92 25.60
N SER A 39 1.63 5.95 26.00
CA SER A 39 1.93 4.54 25.80
C SER A 39 1.25 4.08 24.52
N GLU A 40 2.02 3.51 23.60
CA GLU A 40 1.45 2.86 22.42
C GLU A 40 0.47 1.78 22.86
N THR A 41 -0.70 1.76 22.22
CA THR A 41 -1.76 0.80 22.50
C THR A 41 -2.34 0.31 21.20
N HIS A 42 -2.72 -0.96 21.17
CA HIS A 42 -3.44 -1.54 20.04
C HIS A 42 -4.76 -2.15 20.48
N ILE A 43 -5.78 -1.98 19.64
CA ILE A 43 -7.09 -2.59 19.79
C ILE A 43 -7.24 -3.58 18.64
N GLU A 44 -7.35 -4.86 18.97
CA GLU A 44 -7.47 -5.93 17.99
C GLU A 44 -8.78 -6.69 18.20
N ASN A 45 -9.54 -6.89 17.11
CA ASN A 45 -10.77 -7.69 17.05
C ASN A 45 -11.77 -7.40 18.18
N THR A 46 -11.82 -6.15 18.61
CA THR A 46 -12.68 -5.67 19.70
C THR A 46 -13.54 -4.55 19.15
N ASP A 47 -14.85 -4.68 19.31
CA ASP A 47 -15.80 -3.65 18.92
C ASP A 47 -15.80 -2.55 20.00
N LEU A 48 -15.56 -1.31 19.58
CA LEU A 48 -15.61 -0.13 20.42
C LEU A 48 -16.56 0.89 19.79
N SER A 49 -17.42 1.48 20.61
CA SER A 49 -18.32 2.57 20.24
C SER A 49 -17.99 3.81 21.05
N ASP A 50 -17.75 4.93 20.37
CA ASP A 50 -17.50 6.24 20.98
C ASP A 50 -16.37 6.25 22.01
N ALA A 51 -15.33 5.43 21.80
CA ALA A 51 -14.14 5.43 22.64
C ALA A 51 -13.37 6.75 22.47
N PRO A 52 -12.80 7.33 23.53
CA PRO A 52 -12.03 8.56 23.41
C PRO A 52 -10.78 8.32 22.57
N VAL A 53 -10.45 9.25 21.67
CA VAL A 53 -9.14 9.26 21.02
C VAL A 53 -8.08 9.44 22.10
N PRO A 54 -7.08 8.54 22.21
CA PRO A 54 -6.08 8.60 23.27
C PRO A 54 -5.35 9.94 23.30
N GLU A 55 -5.30 10.57 24.48
CA GLU A 55 -4.67 11.87 24.62
C GLU A 55 -3.15 11.79 24.35
N GLY A 56 -2.66 12.64 23.45
CA GLY A 56 -1.25 12.69 23.09
C GLY A 56 -0.83 11.71 21.98
N ALA A 57 -1.76 10.95 21.40
CA ALA A 57 -1.49 10.25 20.15
C ALA A 57 -1.30 11.25 19.00
N SER A 58 -0.32 10.98 18.14
CA SER A 58 -0.13 11.72 16.88
C SER A 58 -1.03 11.18 15.77
N GLY A 59 -1.60 9.99 15.97
CA GLY A 59 -2.58 9.35 15.09
C GLY A 59 -2.67 7.85 15.36
N CYS A 60 -3.27 7.13 14.43
CA CYS A 60 -3.34 5.67 14.48
C CYS A 60 -3.14 5.02 13.11
N TRP A 61 -2.65 3.78 13.15
CA TRP A 61 -2.73 2.86 12.02
C TRP A 61 -4.00 2.03 12.11
N VAL A 62 -4.70 1.88 10.99
CA VAL A 62 -5.92 1.08 10.92
C VAL A 62 -5.79 0.01 9.83
N THR A 63 -6.03 -1.25 10.21
CA THR A 63 -6.14 -2.38 9.29
C THR A 63 -7.52 -3.02 9.45
N LEU A 64 -8.25 -3.20 8.34
CA LEU A 64 -9.60 -3.76 8.34
C LEU A 64 -9.73 -4.85 7.28
N ILE A 65 -10.39 -5.95 7.63
CA ILE A 65 -10.84 -6.99 6.71
C ILE A 65 -12.30 -7.28 7.03
N GLY A 66 -13.19 -7.28 6.05
CA GLY A 66 -14.60 -7.65 6.28
C GLY A 66 -14.78 -9.14 6.57
N GLY A 67 -15.98 -9.56 6.97
CA GLY A 67 -16.35 -10.97 7.07
C GLY A 67 -16.67 -11.58 5.71
N GLY A 68 -16.29 -12.84 5.48
CA GLY A 68 -16.61 -13.56 4.25
C GLY A 68 -18.08 -13.98 4.19
N GLY A 69 -18.64 -14.15 3.00
CA GLY A 69 -20.01 -14.62 2.81
C GLY A 69 -20.15 -16.13 2.98
N GLY A 70 -21.33 -16.57 3.44
CA GLY A 70 -21.66 -17.99 3.55
C GLY A 70 -21.97 -18.64 2.20
N GLY A 71 -21.58 -19.90 2.03
CA GLY A 71 -21.90 -20.70 0.85
C GLY A 71 -23.39 -21.04 0.75
N GLY A 72 -23.87 -21.28 -0.47
CA GLY A 72 -25.25 -21.65 -0.74
C GLY A 72 -25.51 -23.15 -0.61
N GLY A 73 -26.74 -23.52 -0.27
CA GLY A 73 -27.20 -24.90 -0.24
C GLY A 73 -27.31 -25.52 -1.63
N GLY A 74 -26.99 -26.81 -1.74
CA GLY A 74 -27.31 -27.62 -2.92
C GLY A 74 -28.80 -27.97 -2.95
N ARG A 75 -29.30 -28.38 -4.13
CA ARG A 75 -30.67 -28.86 -4.26
C ARG A 75 -30.80 -30.29 -3.72
N ARG A 76 -31.93 -30.58 -3.05
CA ARG A 76 -32.37 -31.96 -2.78
C ARG A 76 -33.46 -32.38 -3.75
N GLY A 77 -33.31 -33.57 -4.32
CA GLY A 77 -34.33 -34.12 -5.22
C GLY A 77 -34.18 -35.62 -5.44
N ALA A 78 -35.21 -36.22 -6.03
CA ALA A 78 -35.18 -37.62 -6.43
C ALA A 78 -34.09 -37.90 -7.48
N THR A 79 -33.67 -39.16 -7.57
CA THR A 79 -32.86 -39.69 -8.67
C THR A 79 -33.53 -39.33 -10.01
N ASP A 80 -32.72 -39.04 -11.03
CA ASP A 80 -33.16 -38.62 -12.39
C ASP A 80 -33.78 -37.22 -12.48
N THR A 81 -33.63 -36.39 -11.44
CA THR A 81 -33.88 -34.95 -11.52
C THR A 81 -32.57 -34.15 -11.52
N SER A 82 -32.59 -32.97 -12.16
CA SER A 82 -31.48 -31.99 -12.10
C SER A 82 -31.27 -31.53 -10.66
N ARG A 83 -30.11 -31.83 -10.07
CA ARG A 83 -29.78 -31.58 -8.67
C ARG A 83 -28.48 -30.80 -8.62
N ARG A 84 -28.57 -29.50 -8.79
CA ARG A 84 -27.40 -28.61 -8.85
C ARG A 84 -26.79 -28.43 -7.45
N GLY A 85 -25.47 -28.31 -7.40
CA GLY A 85 -24.73 -27.95 -6.19
C GLY A 85 -24.87 -26.47 -5.87
N GLY A 86 -24.70 -26.13 -4.61
CA GLY A 86 -24.74 -24.75 -4.14
C GLY A 86 -23.49 -23.96 -4.58
N PRO A 87 -23.62 -22.68 -4.90
CA PRO A 87 -22.48 -21.80 -5.16
C PRO A 87 -21.71 -21.45 -3.87
N GLY A 88 -20.47 -20.97 -4.02
CA GLY A 88 -19.68 -20.46 -2.90
C GLY A 88 -20.01 -19.01 -2.53
N GLY A 89 -19.75 -18.65 -1.28
CA GLY A 89 -19.86 -17.28 -0.77
C GLY A 89 -18.69 -16.41 -1.20
N GLY A 90 -18.89 -15.09 -1.23
CA GLY A 90 -17.86 -14.14 -1.64
C GLY A 90 -16.81 -13.91 -0.57
N GLY A 91 -15.58 -13.56 -0.98
CA GLY A 91 -14.54 -13.08 -0.08
C GLY A 91 -14.77 -11.62 0.32
N ALA A 92 -14.26 -11.22 1.48
CA ALA A 92 -14.34 -9.86 1.98
C ALA A 92 -13.32 -8.89 1.34
N ALA A 93 -13.59 -7.59 1.48
CA ALA A 93 -12.64 -6.54 1.16
C ALA A 93 -11.60 -6.34 2.28
N VAL A 94 -10.52 -5.65 1.94
CA VAL A 94 -9.38 -5.34 2.82
C VAL A 94 -9.02 -3.86 2.69
N ILE A 95 -8.71 -3.22 3.81
CA ILE A 95 -7.98 -1.96 3.88
C ILE A 95 -6.67 -2.26 4.60
N VAL A 96 -5.55 -2.12 3.87
CA VAL A 96 -4.23 -2.49 4.39
C VAL A 96 -3.63 -1.28 5.07
N ARG A 97 -3.45 -1.40 6.40
CA ARG A 97 -2.65 -0.53 7.28
C ARG A 97 -2.52 0.92 6.81
N VAL A 98 -3.54 1.72 7.11
CA VAL A 98 -3.64 3.15 6.75
C VAL A 98 -3.29 4.01 7.95
N TRP A 99 -2.45 5.03 7.77
CA TRP A 99 -2.21 6.04 8.79
C TRP A 99 -3.30 7.10 8.79
N ILE A 100 -3.83 7.41 9.96
CA ILE A 100 -4.79 8.49 10.18
C ILE A 100 -4.18 9.45 11.22
N PRO A 101 -3.74 10.65 10.81
CA PRO A 101 -3.20 11.63 11.73
C PRO A 101 -4.27 12.14 12.69
N ALA A 102 -3.88 12.47 13.91
CA ALA A 102 -4.78 12.94 14.97
C ALA A 102 -5.56 14.20 14.57
N ALA A 103 -5.01 15.03 13.69
CA ALA A 103 -5.68 16.23 13.18
C ALA A 103 -6.94 15.93 12.34
N LEU A 104 -7.08 14.72 11.80
CA LEU A 104 -8.26 14.28 11.05
C LEU A 104 -9.29 13.54 11.93
N LEU A 105 -8.90 13.20 13.16
CA LEU A 105 -9.75 12.45 14.08
C LEU A 105 -10.68 13.40 14.84
N GLY A 106 -11.86 12.89 15.19
CA GLY A 106 -12.76 13.54 16.14
C GLY A 106 -12.32 13.30 17.59
N PRO A 107 -13.06 13.81 18.58
CA PRO A 107 -12.77 13.54 19.99
C PRO A 107 -12.96 12.05 20.38
N THR A 108 -13.73 11.30 19.59
CA THR A 108 -13.99 9.88 19.77
C THR A 108 -13.75 9.10 18.48
N TYR A 109 -13.60 7.79 18.63
CA TYR A 109 -13.58 6.84 17.52
C TYR A 109 -14.46 5.64 17.83
N SER A 110 -14.92 4.98 16.78
CA SER A 110 -15.59 3.68 16.83
C SER A 110 -14.90 2.73 15.88
N VAL A 111 -14.78 1.47 16.27
CA VAL A 111 -14.28 0.39 15.42
C VAL A 111 -15.17 -0.83 15.61
N SER A 112 -15.54 -1.49 14.52
CA SER A 112 -16.27 -2.75 14.55
C SER A 112 -15.67 -3.75 13.59
N ARG A 113 -15.77 -5.03 13.95
CA ARG A 113 -15.36 -6.16 13.13
C ARG A 113 -16.56 -6.79 12.43
N GLY A 114 -16.40 -7.09 11.15
CA GLY A 114 -17.37 -7.86 10.37
C GLY A 114 -17.30 -9.35 10.72
N PHE A 115 -18.43 -9.95 11.07
CA PHE A 115 -18.53 -11.40 11.27
C PHE A 115 -18.77 -12.16 9.95
N GLY A 116 -18.34 -13.42 9.90
CA GLY A 116 -18.57 -14.29 8.77
C GLY A 116 -20.05 -14.62 8.56
N GLY A 117 -20.46 -14.74 7.31
CA GLY A 117 -21.80 -15.14 6.91
C GLY A 117 -22.11 -16.59 7.27
N SER A 118 -23.33 -16.84 7.73
CA SER A 118 -23.82 -18.19 8.03
C SER A 118 -23.99 -19.02 6.76
N ALA A 119 -23.72 -20.31 6.88
CA ALA A 119 -23.87 -21.26 5.80
C ALA A 119 -25.34 -21.45 5.41
N GLY A 120 -25.59 -21.59 4.10
CA GLY A 120 -26.82 -22.15 3.59
C GLY A 120 -26.89 -23.66 3.77
N ASN A 121 -28.07 -24.23 3.60
CA ASN A 121 -28.31 -25.65 3.80
C ASN A 121 -29.06 -26.27 2.63
N THR A 122 -28.77 -27.55 2.37
CA THR A 122 -29.64 -28.40 1.57
C THR A 122 -30.89 -28.73 2.40
N PRO A 123 -32.11 -28.67 1.83
CA PRO A 123 -33.35 -28.84 2.60
C PRO A 123 -33.52 -30.28 3.13
N SER A 124 -34.25 -30.40 4.25
CA SER A 124 -34.56 -31.67 4.93
C SER A 124 -35.58 -32.54 4.19
N SER A 125 -36.19 -32.01 3.13
CA SER A 125 -37.07 -32.71 2.19
C SER A 125 -36.74 -32.26 0.76
N THR A 126 -37.38 -32.87 -0.25
CA THR A 126 -37.20 -32.46 -1.66
C THR A 126 -37.47 -30.96 -1.82
N GLY A 127 -36.48 -30.21 -2.30
CA GLY A 127 -36.57 -28.75 -2.36
C GLY A 127 -35.31 -28.06 -2.86
N ASN A 128 -35.42 -26.75 -3.00
CA ASN A 128 -34.31 -25.88 -3.38
C ASN A 128 -33.34 -25.67 -2.22
N GLY A 129 -32.08 -25.43 -2.55
CA GLY A 129 -31.09 -25.03 -1.56
C GLY A 129 -31.49 -23.76 -0.82
N ILE A 130 -31.07 -23.67 0.44
CA ILE A 130 -31.21 -22.48 1.27
C ILE A 130 -29.99 -21.60 1.06
N ALA A 131 -30.18 -20.28 0.99
CA ALA A 131 -29.10 -19.32 0.83
C ALA A 131 -28.21 -19.25 2.08
N GLY A 132 -26.92 -18.98 1.88
CA GLY A 132 -26.06 -18.45 2.93
C GLY A 132 -26.34 -16.97 3.18
N THR A 133 -25.85 -16.43 4.28
CA THR A 133 -25.97 -14.99 4.57
C THR A 133 -24.71 -14.24 4.17
N ASP A 134 -24.85 -12.94 4.00
CA ASP A 134 -23.73 -12.03 3.80
C ASP A 134 -22.83 -12.01 5.05
N GLY A 135 -21.55 -11.72 4.83
CA GLY A 135 -20.61 -11.34 5.89
C GLY A 135 -20.77 -9.88 6.26
N GLY A 136 -20.48 -9.53 7.51
CA GLY A 136 -20.48 -8.16 8.02
C GLY A 136 -19.28 -7.35 7.51
N ALA A 137 -19.42 -6.03 7.47
CA ALA A 137 -18.30 -5.13 7.21
C ALA A 137 -17.47 -4.88 8.49
N SER A 138 -16.17 -4.69 8.33
CA SER A 138 -15.33 -4.09 9.38
C SER A 138 -15.20 -2.60 9.12
N VAL A 139 -15.41 -1.78 10.14
CA VAL A 139 -15.56 -0.32 10.01
C VAL A 139 -14.73 0.40 11.06
N PHE A 140 -14.09 1.50 10.68
CA PHE A 140 -13.50 2.48 11.58
C PHE A 140 -14.08 3.86 11.27
N THR A 141 -14.46 4.61 12.30
CA THR A 141 -14.95 5.98 12.17
C THR A 141 -14.38 6.89 13.24
N SER A 142 -13.96 8.10 12.88
CA SER A 142 -13.62 9.16 13.81
C SER A 142 -13.63 10.52 13.09
N GLY A 143 -14.36 11.50 13.61
CA GLY A 143 -14.53 12.78 12.92
C GLY A 143 -15.15 12.58 11.53
N ASP A 144 -14.50 13.14 10.51
CA ASP A 144 -14.90 12.97 9.09
C ASP A 144 -14.29 11.71 8.45
N VAL A 145 -13.43 10.98 9.16
CA VAL A 145 -12.79 9.78 8.66
C VAL A 145 -13.71 8.57 8.80
N MET A 146 -13.95 7.88 7.70
CA MET A 146 -14.66 6.60 7.66
C MET A 146 -13.93 5.62 6.75
N LEU A 147 -13.52 4.49 7.32
CA LEU A 147 -12.95 3.36 6.60
C LEU A 147 -13.92 2.18 6.67
N THR A 148 -14.18 1.53 5.55
CA THR A 148 -15.07 0.36 5.49
C THR A 148 -14.43 -0.71 4.63
N ALA A 149 -14.14 -1.86 5.23
CA ALA A 149 -13.84 -3.09 4.53
C ALA A 149 -15.13 -3.93 4.48
N GLY A 150 -15.85 -3.85 3.35
CA GLY A 150 -17.12 -4.53 3.16
C GLY A 150 -17.01 -6.05 3.21
N GLY A 151 -18.02 -6.69 3.81
CA GLY A 151 -18.13 -8.14 3.85
C GLY A 151 -18.45 -8.75 2.47
N GLY A 152 -18.13 -10.02 2.30
CA GLY A 152 -18.51 -10.79 1.12
C GLY A 152 -20.00 -11.16 1.14
N GLY A 153 -20.64 -11.17 -0.02
CA GLY A 153 -22.04 -11.58 -0.17
C GLY A 153 -22.23 -13.08 0.04
N GLY A 154 -23.36 -13.46 0.63
CA GLY A 154 -23.82 -14.83 0.76
C GLY A 154 -24.28 -15.38 -0.59
N ALA A 155 -24.05 -16.66 -0.81
CA ALA A 155 -24.47 -17.32 -2.03
C ALA A 155 -25.91 -17.82 -1.92
N THR A 156 -26.70 -17.70 -2.98
CA THR A 156 -28.07 -18.23 -2.97
C THR A 156 -28.09 -19.74 -3.18
N GLY A 157 -29.14 -20.42 -2.71
CA GLY A 157 -29.27 -21.86 -2.90
C GLY A 157 -29.63 -22.25 -4.34
N ALA A 158 -29.22 -23.46 -4.75
CA ALA A 158 -29.49 -23.95 -6.09
C ALA A 158 -30.92 -24.49 -6.26
N THR A 159 -31.48 -24.37 -7.47
CA THR A 159 -32.83 -24.85 -7.82
C THR A 159 -32.79 -25.97 -8.86
N SER A 160 -33.97 -26.48 -9.25
CA SER A 160 -34.07 -27.51 -10.31
C SER A 160 -33.62 -26.98 -11.67
N THR A 161 -33.90 -25.71 -11.96
CA THR A 161 -33.76 -25.08 -13.26
C THR A 161 -32.57 -24.14 -13.34
N ALA A 162 -32.13 -23.56 -12.22
CA ALA A 162 -31.07 -22.57 -12.18
C ALA A 162 -29.97 -22.93 -11.16
N ASN A 163 -28.73 -22.53 -11.49
CA ASN A 163 -27.67 -22.43 -10.49
C ASN A 163 -28.04 -21.33 -9.49
N GLY A 164 -27.61 -21.47 -8.24
CA GLY A 164 -27.63 -20.34 -7.32
C GLY A 164 -26.71 -19.21 -7.84
N THR A 165 -27.02 -17.98 -7.44
CA THR A 165 -26.18 -16.81 -7.62
C THR A 165 -25.01 -16.92 -6.65
N VAL A 166 -23.80 -16.70 -7.16
CA VAL A 166 -22.58 -16.70 -6.34
C VAL A 166 -22.59 -15.52 -5.37
N GLY A 167 -21.96 -15.70 -4.21
CA GLY A 167 -21.73 -14.59 -3.30
C GLY A 167 -20.83 -13.55 -3.96
N ALA A 168 -21.21 -12.27 -3.92
CA ALA A 168 -20.42 -11.19 -4.48
C ALA A 168 -19.19 -10.90 -3.61
N GLY A 169 -18.09 -10.43 -4.20
CA GLY A 169 -16.95 -9.95 -3.43
C GLY A 169 -17.28 -8.68 -2.65
N GLY A 170 -16.76 -8.56 -1.43
CA GLY A 170 -16.88 -7.36 -0.62
C GLY A 170 -16.16 -6.18 -1.28
N THR A 171 -16.65 -4.96 -1.02
CA THR A 171 -16.05 -3.72 -1.53
C THR A 171 -15.47 -2.89 -0.39
N TRP A 172 -14.31 -2.27 -0.60
CA TRP A 172 -13.74 -1.32 0.36
C TRP A 172 -14.06 0.12 -0.03
N SER A 173 -14.11 1.01 0.96
CA SER A 173 -14.23 2.45 0.77
C SER A 173 -13.53 3.22 1.88
N ALA A 174 -13.07 4.42 1.55
CA ALA A 174 -12.48 5.36 2.49
C ALA A 174 -12.94 6.79 2.20
N THR A 175 -13.30 7.52 3.25
CA THR A 175 -13.66 8.95 3.22
C THR A 175 -12.89 9.66 4.31
N GLY A 176 -12.53 10.93 4.09
CA GLY A 176 -11.80 11.75 5.07
C GLY A 176 -10.30 11.44 5.17
N VAL A 177 -9.80 10.40 4.50
CA VAL A 177 -8.37 10.05 4.43
C VAL A 177 -8.05 9.34 3.11
N THR A 178 -6.82 9.48 2.63
CA THR A 178 -6.31 8.67 1.51
C THR A 178 -5.94 7.28 2.00
N ALA A 179 -6.58 6.25 1.44
CA ALA A 179 -6.36 4.86 1.81
C ALA A 179 -6.16 3.99 0.56
N THR A 180 -5.51 2.85 0.75
CA THR A 180 -5.47 1.78 -0.24
C THR A 180 -6.11 0.53 0.32
N GLY A 181 -6.85 -0.16 -0.54
CA GLY A 181 -7.52 -1.39 -0.20
C GLY A 181 -7.72 -2.27 -1.42
N ALA A 182 -8.25 -3.47 -1.18
CA ALA A 182 -8.54 -4.46 -2.20
C ALA A 182 -9.93 -5.03 -2.00
N ASN A 183 -10.69 -5.17 -3.10
CA ASN A 183 -11.99 -5.82 -3.05
C ASN A 183 -11.83 -7.33 -2.90
N GLY A 184 -12.83 -7.97 -2.30
CA GLY A 184 -12.94 -9.43 -2.29
C GLY A 184 -13.32 -9.99 -3.66
N THR A 185 -13.18 -11.29 -3.85
CA THR A 185 -13.68 -11.96 -5.07
C THR A 185 -15.03 -12.62 -4.86
N ALA A 186 -15.78 -12.78 -5.95
CA ALA A 186 -16.99 -13.58 -5.94
C ALA A 186 -16.69 -15.06 -5.65
N GLY A 187 -17.67 -15.78 -5.12
CA GLY A 187 -17.59 -17.22 -4.96
C GLY A 187 -17.63 -17.98 -6.28
N GLY A 188 -17.34 -19.28 -6.22
CA GLY A 188 -17.35 -20.19 -7.34
C GLY A 188 -18.77 -20.56 -7.74
N GLN A 189 -19.03 -20.51 -9.05
CA GLN A 189 -20.28 -20.98 -9.62
C GLN A 189 -20.23 -22.48 -9.95
N TYR A 190 -21.38 -23.13 -9.89
CA TYR A 190 -21.53 -24.52 -10.33
C TYR A 190 -20.93 -24.76 -11.72
N ASN A 191 -20.02 -25.73 -11.80
CA ASN A 191 -19.26 -26.08 -13.01
C ASN A 191 -18.32 -24.96 -13.57
N SER A 192 -18.00 -23.94 -12.77
CA SER A 192 -17.01 -22.91 -13.11
C SER A 192 -15.86 -22.93 -12.11
N THR A 193 -14.67 -22.50 -12.52
CA THR A 193 -13.58 -22.22 -11.58
C THR A 193 -13.95 -21.06 -10.66
N THR A 194 -13.46 -21.11 -9.44
CA THR A 194 -13.59 -20.03 -8.47
C THR A 194 -12.59 -18.92 -8.79
N PRO A 195 -12.97 -17.63 -8.76
CA PRO A 195 -12.03 -16.55 -8.98
C PRO A 195 -10.98 -16.43 -7.87
N ASN A 196 -9.71 -16.38 -8.27
CA ASN A 196 -8.59 -16.07 -7.37
C ASN A 196 -8.53 -14.56 -7.11
N ASN A 197 -8.11 -14.17 -5.90
CA ASN A 197 -7.90 -12.77 -5.54
C ASN A 197 -6.42 -12.39 -5.66
N THR A 198 -6.04 -11.84 -6.81
CA THR A 198 -4.68 -11.34 -7.08
C THR A 198 -4.49 -9.88 -6.68
N ALA A 199 -5.55 -9.19 -6.24
CA ALA A 199 -5.52 -7.77 -5.88
C ALA A 199 -5.19 -7.56 -4.39
N GLY A 200 -5.09 -8.63 -3.60
CA GLY A 200 -4.77 -8.57 -2.18
C GLY A 200 -5.98 -8.53 -1.24
N GLY A 201 -7.19 -8.81 -1.73
CA GLY A 201 -8.38 -9.02 -0.89
C GLY A 201 -8.58 -10.50 -0.51
N ALA A 202 -9.64 -10.81 0.23
CA ALA A 202 -9.98 -12.20 0.53
C ALA A 202 -10.65 -12.88 -0.66
N ALA A 203 -10.53 -14.21 -0.73
CA ALA A 203 -11.03 -14.99 -1.84
C ALA A 203 -12.38 -15.67 -1.54
N GLY A 204 -13.24 -15.78 -2.56
CA GLY A 204 -14.52 -16.48 -2.48
C GLY A 204 -14.40 -18.01 -2.40
N GLY A 205 -15.40 -18.67 -1.82
CA GLY A 205 -15.46 -20.12 -1.66
C GLY A 205 -15.81 -20.86 -2.95
N GLY A 206 -15.51 -22.15 -3.02
CA GLY A 206 -15.75 -23.00 -4.20
C GLY A 206 -17.17 -23.54 -4.29
N ALA A 207 -17.61 -23.90 -5.49
CA ALA A 207 -18.94 -24.48 -5.72
C ALA A 207 -19.05 -25.95 -5.27
N GLY A 208 -20.21 -26.33 -4.73
CA GLY A 208 -20.54 -27.72 -4.45
C GLY A 208 -20.85 -28.53 -5.72
N ALA A 209 -20.68 -29.85 -5.62
CA ALA A 209 -20.98 -30.79 -6.70
C ALA A 209 -22.50 -30.97 -6.90
N GLY A 210 -22.87 -31.48 -8.07
CA GLY A 210 -24.27 -31.73 -8.42
C GLY A 210 -24.44 -32.79 -9.50
N PHE A 211 -25.68 -32.94 -9.94
CA PHE A 211 -26.09 -33.77 -11.07
C PHE A 211 -26.88 -32.94 -12.07
N ASN A 212 -26.62 -33.15 -13.37
CA ASN A 212 -27.46 -32.59 -14.43
C ASN A 212 -28.72 -33.45 -14.68
N SER A 213 -29.53 -33.06 -15.67
CA SER A 213 -30.76 -33.78 -16.07
C SER A 213 -30.52 -35.18 -16.63
N SER A 214 -29.28 -35.51 -17.04
CA SER A 214 -28.87 -36.85 -17.46
C SER A 214 -28.24 -37.66 -16.31
N ASN A 215 -28.39 -37.17 -15.07
CA ASN A 215 -27.81 -37.76 -13.86
C ASN A 215 -26.28 -37.89 -13.89
N LEU A 216 -25.61 -37.08 -14.73
CA LEU A 216 -24.15 -37.00 -14.77
C LEU A 216 -23.65 -36.15 -13.60
N THR A 217 -22.68 -36.69 -12.86
CA THR A 217 -21.98 -35.97 -11.79
C THR A 217 -21.18 -34.79 -12.36
N LEU A 218 -21.38 -33.62 -11.80
CA LEU A 218 -20.58 -32.42 -12.03
C LEU A 218 -19.78 -32.14 -10.75
N ALA A 219 -18.46 -32.07 -10.90
CA ALA A 219 -17.53 -31.99 -9.79
C ALA A 219 -17.65 -30.68 -9.00
N ALA A 220 -17.40 -30.78 -7.70
CA ALA A 220 -17.17 -29.64 -6.83
C ALA A 220 -15.88 -28.90 -7.24
N ARG A 221 -15.70 -27.71 -6.65
CA ARG A 221 -14.56 -26.83 -6.97
C ARG A 221 -13.85 -26.39 -5.70
N ALA A 222 -12.55 -26.20 -5.81
CA ALA A 222 -11.74 -25.59 -4.76
C ALA A 222 -12.17 -24.13 -4.53
N GLY A 223 -11.87 -23.59 -3.35
CA GLY A 223 -11.98 -22.16 -3.09
C GLY A 223 -10.96 -21.35 -3.90
N GLY A 224 -11.18 -20.05 -4.00
CA GLY A 224 -10.24 -19.16 -4.67
C GLY A 224 -8.97 -18.99 -3.87
N ASP A 225 -7.84 -18.83 -4.57
CA ASP A 225 -6.54 -18.50 -3.98
C ASP A 225 -6.47 -17.02 -3.63
N THR A 226 -5.68 -16.67 -2.61
CA THR A 226 -5.17 -15.31 -2.42
C THR A 226 -3.72 -15.24 -2.90
N ILE A 227 -3.12 -14.06 -2.89
CA ILE A 227 -1.67 -13.91 -3.12
C ILE A 227 -0.81 -14.54 -2.00
N TYR A 228 -1.44 -14.94 -0.88
CA TYR A 228 -0.76 -15.47 0.31
C TYR A 228 -0.90 -16.98 0.46
N ALA A 229 -2.02 -17.56 0.01
CA ALA A 229 -2.26 -18.99 0.13
C ALA A 229 -3.24 -19.52 -0.92
N SER A 230 -3.12 -20.80 -1.22
CA SER A 230 -4.10 -21.52 -2.01
C SER A 230 -5.44 -21.64 -1.27
N GLY A 231 -6.53 -21.67 -2.04
CA GLY A 231 -7.85 -21.97 -1.53
C GLY A 231 -7.97 -23.41 -1.03
N GLY A 232 -8.98 -23.64 -0.21
CA GLY A 232 -9.32 -24.99 0.26
C GLY A 232 -9.61 -25.89 -0.93
N ALA A 233 -8.96 -27.05 -0.97
CA ALA A 233 -9.33 -28.14 -1.87
C ALA A 233 -10.79 -28.56 -1.62
N ILE A 234 -11.37 -29.32 -2.55
CA ILE A 234 -12.76 -29.81 -2.46
C ILE A 234 -13.04 -30.45 -1.09
N GLY A 235 -14.08 -29.97 -0.40
CA GLY A 235 -14.50 -30.43 0.92
C GLY A 235 -13.58 -30.03 2.09
N THR A 236 -12.61 -29.15 1.85
CA THR A 236 -11.65 -28.69 2.87
C THR A 236 -11.73 -27.18 3.09
N ASN A 237 -11.40 -26.74 4.30
CA ASN A 237 -11.38 -25.32 4.64
C ASN A 237 -10.29 -24.57 3.86
N GLY A 238 -10.50 -23.28 3.63
CA GLY A 238 -9.41 -22.40 3.28
C GLY A 238 -8.40 -22.36 4.44
N PRO A 239 -7.08 -22.42 4.19
CA PRO A 239 -6.08 -22.26 5.23
C PRO A 239 -6.21 -20.91 5.93
N ASP A 240 -6.22 -20.94 7.26
CA ASP A 240 -6.14 -19.75 8.10
C ASP A 240 -4.82 -19.02 7.86
N GLN A 241 -4.90 -17.69 7.79
CA GLN A 241 -3.76 -16.82 7.57
C GLN A 241 -3.29 -16.19 8.88
N SER A 242 -2.09 -15.63 8.85
CA SER A 242 -1.59 -14.78 9.94
C SER A 242 -2.48 -13.55 10.14
N THR A 243 -2.39 -12.92 11.31
CA THR A 243 -3.11 -11.68 11.64
C THR A 243 -2.94 -10.61 10.56
N GLY A 244 -4.04 -9.92 10.22
CA GLY A 244 -4.05 -8.86 9.21
C GLY A 244 -3.90 -9.33 7.75
N VAL A 245 -3.83 -10.64 7.49
CA VAL A 245 -3.72 -11.20 6.14
C VAL A 245 -5.07 -11.80 5.70
N PRO A 246 -5.59 -11.45 4.51
CA PRO A 246 -6.88 -11.96 4.05
C PRO A 246 -6.86 -13.46 3.73
N GLY A 247 -7.92 -14.13 4.15
CA GLY A 247 -8.13 -15.56 4.04
C GLY A 247 -8.52 -16.01 2.63
N SER A 248 -8.15 -17.25 2.31
CA SER A 248 -8.55 -17.91 1.07
C SER A 248 -9.93 -18.58 1.18
N GLY A 249 -10.52 -18.92 0.04
CA GLY A 249 -11.87 -19.48 0.00
C GLY A 249 -11.91 -20.94 0.47
N GLY A 250 -13.02 -21.36 1.08
CA GLY A 250 -13.27 -22.77 1.40
C GLY A 250 -13.69 -23.58 0.19
N GLY A 251 -13.29 -24.85 0.09
CA GLY A 251 -13.68 -25.73 -1.00
C GLY A 251 -15.14 -26.21 -0.90
N GLY A 252 -15.82 -26.34 -2.04
CA GLY A 252 -17.18 -26.87 -2.09
C GLY A 252 -17.24 -28.37 -1.81
N ALA A 253 -18.40 -28.87 -1.35
CA ALA A 253 -18.59 -30.29 -1.02
C ALA A 253 -18.94 -31.16 -2.24
N ASN A 254 -18.57 -32.45 -2.20
CA ASN A 254 -19.03 -33.41 -3.22
C ASN A 254 -20.49 -33.84 -3.00
N ASN A 255 -21.01 -34.64 -3.93
CA ASN A 255 -22.35 -35.23 -3.86
C ASN A 255 -22.45 -36.28 -2.74
N GLY A 256 -23.62 -36.38 -2.10
CA GLY A 256 -23.94 -37.41 -1.09
C GLY A 256 -24.20 -36.83 0.30
N SER A 257 -24.67 -37.66 1.24
CA SER A 257 -25.03 -37.24 2.61
C SER A 257 -23.80 -37.10 3.52
N SER A 258 -23.74 -36.02 4.31
CA SER A 258 -22.81 -35.83 5.44
C SER A 258 -21.35 -35.60 5.07
N GLN A 259 -21.08 -34.69 4.13
CA GLN A 259 -19.70 -34.34 3.76
C GLN A 259 -19.18 -33.10 4.48
N SER A 260 -17.87 -33.10 4.74
CA SER A 260 -17.11 -31.92 5.17
C SER A 260 -17.24 -30.82 4.13
N VAL A 261 -17.61 -29.63 4.58
CA VAL A 261 -17.68 -28.42 3.77
C VAL A 261 -16.56 -27.48 4.15
N GLY A 262 -15.94 -26.89 3.13
CA GLY A 262 -14.88 -25.92 3.33
C GLY A 262 -15.42 -24.62 3.88
N ARG A 263 -15.08 -24.31 5.12
CA ARG A 263 -15.19 -22.95 5.67
C ARG A 263 -14.18 -22.05 4.97
N GLY A 264 -14.48 -20.76 4.87
CA GLY A 264 -13.47 -19.77 4.50
C GLY A 264 -12.30 -19.79 5.50
N GLY A 265 -11.09 -19.52 5.03
CA GLY A 265 -9.95 -19.32 5.93
C GLY A 265 -10.06 -17.97 6.65
N LEU A 266 -9.60 -17.90 7.90
CA LEU A 266 -9.39 -16.62 8.56
C LEU A 266 -8.39 -15.79 7.74
N TYR A 267 -8.61 -14.51 7.42
CA TYR A 267 -9.73 -13.61 7.75
C TYR A 267 -10.54 -13.24 6.50
N GLY A 268 -11.87 -13.29 6.57
CA GLY A 268 -12.75 -12.83 5.48
C GLY A 268 -12.88 -13.75 4.27
N GLY A 269 -12.32 -14.97 4.31
CA GLY A 269 -12.49 -15.98 3.25
C GLY A 269 -13.97 -16.41 3.09
N GLY A 270 -14.40 -16.61 1.84
CA GLY A 270 -15.78 -17.06 1.53
C GLY A 270 -15.99 -18.55 1.77
N GLY A 271 -17.18 -18.94 2.24
CA GLY A 271 -17.55 -20.33 2.50
C GLY A 271 -17.85 -21.13 1.22
N GLY A 272 -17.46 -22.40 1.18
CA GLY A 272 -17.73 -23.30 0.05
C GLY A 272 -19.21 -23.71 -0.06
N GLY A 273 -19.71 -23.93 -1.26
CA GLY A 273 -21.09 -24.38 -1.50
C GLY A 273 -21.33 -25.85 -1.14
N ALA A 274 -22.57 -26.17 -0.74
CA ALA A 274 -22.96 -27.54 -0.41
C ALA A 274 -23.18 -28.38 -1.68
N GLY A 275 -22.79 -29.66 -1.63
CA GLY A 275 -23.12 -30.61 -2.68
C GLY A 275 -24.61 -30.98 -2.68
N SER A 276 -25.13 -31.36 -3.85
CA SER A 276 -26.51 -31.85 -3.98
C SER A 276 -26.70 -33.24 -3.33
N THR A 277 -27.94 -33.60 -3.02
CA THR A 277 -28.24 -34.92 -2.44
C THR A 277 -29.60 -35.51 -2.86
N THR A 278 -29.72 -36.84 -2.79
CA THR A 278 -31.00 -37.57 -2.82
C THR A 278 -31.59 -37.79 -1.42
N GLY A 279 -30.77 -37.74 -0.36
CA GLY A 279 -31.18 -37.96 1.03
C GLY A 279 -30.21 -37.33 2.05
N GLY A 280 -30.73 -36.95 3.23
CA GLY A 280 -29.96 -36.20 4.24
C GLY A 280 -29.83 -34.70 3.95
N SER A 281 -29.12 -33.98 4.82
CA SER A 281 -28.86 -32.53 4.69
C SER A 281 -27.36 -32.28 4.60
N ASN A 282 -26.94 -31.53 3.57
CA ASN A 282 -25.58 -30.98 3.48
C ASN A 282 -25.63 -29.49 3.83
N THR A 283 -24.90 -29.10 4.85
CA THR A 283 -24.65 -27.69 5.20
C THR A 283 -23.52 -27.17 4.33
N ALA A 284 -23.60 -25.93 3.85
CA ALA A 284 -22.52 -25.25 3.14
C ALA A 284 -21.41 -24.81 4.13
N GLY A 285 -20.31 -24.27 3.61
CA GLY A 285 -19.28 -23.62 4.40
C GLY A 285 -19.74 -22.25 4.91
N VAL A 286 -19.42 -21.95 6.17
CA VAL A 286 -19.54 -20.60 6.71
C VAL A 286 -18.44 -19.71 6.12
N GLY A 287 -18.72 -18.41 5.97
CA GLY A 287 -17.68 -17.42 5.74
C GLY A 287 -16.85 -17.21 7.01
N ALA A 288 -15.60 -16.82 6.84
CA ALA A 288 -14.71 -16.51 7.96
C ALA A 288 -14.99 -15.11 8.52
N ASP A 289 -14.76 -14.92 9.82
CA ASP A 289 -14.77 -13.60 10.43
C ASP A 289 -13.72 -12.69 9.80
N GLY A 290 -14.00 -11.39 9.81
CA GLY A 290 -13.09 -10.34 9.41
C GLY A 290 -12.03 -10.06 10.47
N TYR A 291 -11.34 -8.94 10.29
CA TYR A 291 -10.26 -8.48 11.14
C TYR A 291 -10.37 -6.98 11.37
N SER A 292 -10.07 -6.54 12.59
CA SER A 292 -9.88 -5.13 12.91
C SER A 292 -8.65 -4.94 13.79
N LEU A 293 -7.81 -3.98 13.43
CA LEU A 293 -6.66 -3.55 14.22
C LEU A 293 -6.55 -2.03 14.15
N VAL A 294 -6.48 -1.40 15.32
CA VAL A 294 -6.17 0.03 15.49
C VAL A 294 -4.93 0.14 16.36
N GLU A 295 -3.86 0.74 15.84
CA GLU A 295 -2.58 0.92 16.55
C GLU A 295 -2.35 2.42 16.79
N TRP A 296 -2.46 2.88 18.03
CA TRP A 296 -2.21 4.27 18.40
C TRP A 296 -0.73 4.49 18.70
N THR A 297 -0.18 5.58 18.19
CA THR A 297 1.22 5.97 18.43
C THR A 297 1.37 7.49 18.58
N ASP A 298 2.39 7.90 19.34
CA ASP A 298 2.87 9.28 19.44
C ASP A 298 3.89 9.61 18.35
N GLN A 299 4.19 8.66 17.46
CA GLN A 299 5.07 8.83 16.32
C GLN A 299 4.22 9.00 15.06
N ASN A 300 4.35 10.15 14.40
CA ASN A 300 3.87 10.26 13.02
C ASN A 300 4.74 9.31 12.16
N PRO A 301 4.18 8.50 11.23
CA PRO A 301 4.99 7.76 10.27
C PRO A 301 5.87 8.78 9.59
N SER A 302 7.19 8.64 9.71
CA SER A 302 8.13 9.60 9.19
C SER A 302 7.82 9.84 7.70
N TYR A 303 7.17 10.96 7.38
CA TYR A 303 7.09 11.39 6.00
C TYR A 303 8.53 11.43 5.50
N SER A 304 8.85 10.71 4.43
CA SER A 304 10.17 10.72 3.80
C SER A 304 9.96 10.46 2.32
N HIS A 305 9.75 11.54 1.57
CA HIS A 305 9.51 11.50 0.13
C HIS A 305 10.66 12.15 -0.62
N THR A 306 10.96 11.67 -1.84
CA THR A 306 11.98 12.27 -2.70
C THR A 306 11.42 12.55 -4.08
N ASP A 307 11.35 13.83 -4.44
CA ASP A 307 11.02 14.30 -5.78
C ASP A 307 12.28 14.46 -6.63
N ILE A 308 12.18 14.13 -7.91
CA ILE A 308 13.30 14.14 -8.86
C ILE A 308 12.94 15.01 -10.06
N PHE A 309 13.80 15.99 -10.35
CA PHE A 309 13.70 16.85 -11.52
C PHE A 309 14.95 16.64 -12.39
N ASN A 310 14.75 16.21 -13.64
CA ASN A 310 15.84 15.78 -14.53
C ASN A 310 15.79 16.41 -15.93
N THR A 311 14.86 17.34 -16.16
CA THR A 311 14.72 18.05 -17.44
C THR A 311 15.41 19.42 -17.30
N PRO A 312 16.38 19.76 -18.17
CA PRO A 312 16.99 21.10 -18.18
C PRO A 312 15.95 22.21 -18.33
N GLY A 313 16.11 23.29 -17.59
CA GLY A 313 15.12 24.37 -17.50
C GLY A 313 14.61 24.61 -16.09
N ALA A 314 13.50 25.33 -15.96
CA ALA A 314 12.95 25.69 -14.65
C ALA A 314 12.36 24.47 -13.93
N TRP A 315 12.50 24.43 -12.60
CA TRP A 315 11.84 23.47 -11.74
C TRP A 315 11.21 24.18 -10.54
N SER A 316 10.18 23.57 -9.97
CA SER A 316 9.49 24.07 -8.79
C SER A 316 8.99 22.89 -7.96
N TRP A 317 9.08 23.03 -6.65
CA TRP A 317 8.60 22.08 -5.66
C TRP A 317 7.86 22.84 -4.56
N ILE A 318 6.68 22.36 -4.17
CA ILE A 318 5.87 22.96 -3.11
C ILE A 318 5.92 22.01 -1.92
N ALA A 319 6.19 22.55 -0.74
CA ALA A 319 6.16 21.79 0.50
C ALA A 319 4.77 21.15 0.68
N PRO A 320 4.70 19.81 0.74
CA PRO A 320 3.46 19.09 0.98
C PRO A 320 2.79 19.54 2.28
N PRO A 321 1.44 19.55 2.35
CA PRO A 321 0.71 19.96 3.53
C PRO A 321 0.98 19.08 4.77
N GLU A 322 1.56 17.90 4.58
CA GLU A 322 1.96 16.97 5.64
C GLU A 322 3.23 17.42 6.39
N LEU A 323 3.99 18.39 5.85
CA LEU A 323 5.18 18.92 6.50
C LEU A 323 4.83 20.07 7.46
N ALA A 324 5.28 19.97 8.70
CA ALA A 324 5.14 20.97 9.74
C ALA A 324 6.43 21.78 9.95
N ALA A 325 6.32 22.93 10.64
CA ALA A 325 7.49 23.69 11.06
C ALA A 325 8.40 22.82 11.96
N GLY A 326 9.69 22.76 11.62
CA GLY A 326 10.67 21.86 12.26
C GLY A 326 11.11 20.69 11.39
N ASP A 327 10.28 20.27 10.43
CA ASP A 327 10.61 19.23 9.46
C ASP A 327 11.76 19.66 8.55
N ARG A 328 12.40 18.69 7.87
CA ARG A 328 13.60 18.93 7.09
C ARG A 328 13.41 18.67 5.60
N VAL A 329 14.16 19.40 4.79
CA VAL A 329 14.23 19.18 3.34
C VAL A 329 15.70 19.16 2.92
N ASP A 330 16.15 18.05 2.35
CA ASP A 330 17.41 17.97 1.65
C ASP A 330 17.23 18.42 0.19
N VAL A 331 17.98 19.43 -0.21
CA VAL A 331 18.06 19.91 -1.59
C VAL A 331 19.41 19.46 -2.15
N ILE A 332 19.40 18.56 -3.13
CA ILE A 332 20.61 18.03 -3.76
C ILE A 332 20.61 18.42 -5.24
N LEU A 333 21.67 19.07 -5.68
CA LEU A 333 21.87 19.54 -7.05
C LEU A 333 23.06 18.83 -7.68
N CYS A 334 22.91 18.38 -8.92
CA CYS A 334 24.01 17.99 -9.80
C CYS A 334 23.98 18.86 -11.05
N SER A 335 25.09 19.49 -11.41
CA SER A 335 25.20 20.36 -12.59
C SER A 335 25.44 19.58 -13.89
N GLY A 336 25.38 20.29 -15.02
CA GLY A 336 25.67 19.70 -16.33
C GLY A 336 27.16 19.40 -16.52
N GLY A 337 27.47 18.30 -17.18
CA GLY A 337 28.83 17.94 -17.63
C GLY A 337 29.23 18.71 -18.90
N ARG A 338 30.53 18.85 -19.14
CA ARG A 338 31.08 19.50 -20.35
C ARG A 338 31.02 18.54 -21.53
N GLY A 339 30.82 19.05 -22.74
CA GLY A 339 31.07 18.26 -23.95
C GLY A 339 32.56 17.98 -24.16
N GLY A 340 32.87 16.83 -24.76
CA GLY A 340 34.24 16.51 -25.16
C GLY A 340 34.71 17.37 -26.34
N TRP A 341 36.03 17.49 -26.49
CA TRP A 341 36.66 18.25 -27.56
C TRP A 341 37.01 17.34 -28.74
N SER A 342 36.86 17.79 -29.99
CA SER A 342 37.05 16.97 -31.20
C SER A 342 38.51 16.69 -31.59
N GLY A 343 39.50 17.40 -31.04
CA GLY A 343 40.86 17.29 -31.54
C GLY A 343 41.05 17.91 -32.93
N SER A 344 42.25 18.39 -33.26
CA SER A 344 42.58 18.92 -34.59
C SER A 344 43.83 18.20 -35.11
N GLY A 345 43.63 17.03 -35.70
CA GLY A 345 44.72 16.13 -36.13
C GLY A 345 45.27 15.22 -35.02
N SER A 346 44.64 15.20 -33.85
CA SER A 346 44.92 14.27 -32.75
C SER A 346 43.61 13.81 -32.11
N PRO A 347 43.58 12.70 -31.37
CA PRO A 347 42.47 12.36 -30.49
C PRO A 347 42.07 13.54 -29.60
N GLY A 348 40.76 13.73 -29.48
CA GLY A 348 40.14 14.69 -28.60
C GLY A 348 40.26 14.32 -27.13
N ILE A 349 39.87 15.26 -26.25
CA ILE A 349 39.93 15.09 -24.79
C ILE A 349 38.51 15.13 -24.23
N GLY A 350 38.21 14.25 -23.28
CA GLY A 350 36.93 14.21 -22.58
C GLY A 350 36.62 15.50 -21.83
N GLY A 351 35.34 15.85 -21.73
CA GLY A 351 34.85 16.94 -20.90
C GLY A 351 34.83 16.57 -19.42
N GLN A 352 35.02 17.53 -18.51
CA GLN A 352 34.82 17.27 -17.09
C GLN A 352 33.36 17.00 -16.75
N ALA A 353 33.18 16.26 -15.65
CA ALA A 353 31.89 16.04 -15.03
C ALA A 353 31.36 17.30 -14.34
N GLY A 354 30.04 17.39 -14.22
CA GLY A 354 29.36 18.32 -13.33
C GLY A 354 29.73 18.09 -11.87
N THR A 355 29.33 19.03 -11.02
CA THR A 355 29.61 19.03 -9.58
C THR A 355 28.31 18.86 -8.79
N PHE A 356 28.45 18.38 -7.55
CA PHE A 356 27.33 18.33 -6.59
C PHE A 356 27.35 19.56 -5.68
N ALA A 357 26.15 20.05 -5.34
CA ALA A 357 25.92 20.97 -4.23
C ALA A 357 24.68 20.50 -3.45
N HIS A 358 24.68 20.66 -2.12
CA HIS A 358 23.54 20.25 -1.30
C HIS A 358 23.37 21.15 -0.08
N ALA A 359 22.14 21.21 0.43
CA ALA A 359 21.80 21.82 1.70
C ALA A 359 20.65 21.06 2.35
N THR A 360 20.65 21.01 3.69
CA THR A 360 19.48 20.57 4.48
C THR A 360 18.87 21.81 5.09
N ILE A 361 17.59 22.05 4.83
CA ILE A 361 16.83 23.20 5.34
C ILE A 361 15.71 22.74 6.27
N THR A 362 15.11 23.68 6.98
CA THR A 362 14.04 23.46 7.96
C THR A 362 12.76 24.17 7.53
N ILE A 363 11.66 23.43 7.48
CA ILE A 363 10.32 24.01 7.29
C ILE A 363 10.01 24.94 8.46
N GLY A 364 9.38 26.08 8.18
CA GLY A 364 9.09 27.15 9.12
C GLY A 364 10.27 28.10 9.40
N THR A 365 11.48 27.78 8.95
CA THR A 365 12.67 28.65 9.12
C THR A 365 13.16 29.17 7.76
N GLU A 366 13.68 28.31 6.90
CA GLU A 366 14.20 28.72 5.59
C GLU A 366 13.11 28.78 4.52
N ILE A 367 12.06 27.96 4.65
CA ILE A 367 10.83 28.05 3.85
C ILE A 367 9.61 27.91 4.74
N GLY A 368 8.52 28.63 4.45
CA GLY A 368 7.27 28.47 5.19
C GLY A 368 6.63 27.09 4.99
N VAL A 369 5.71 26.72 5.88
CA VAL A 369 4.79 25.59 5.65
C VAL A 369 3.99 25.87 4.36
N GLY A 370 3.93 24.91 3.45
CA GLY A 370 3.39 25.12 2.09
C GLY A 370 4.26 26.01 1.19
N GLY A 371 5.49 26.34 1.61
CA GLY A 371 6.44 27.18 0.87
C GLY A 371 6.96 26.51 -0.40
N THR A 372 7.50 27.31 -1.33
CA THR A 372 7.97 26.83 -2.64
C THR A 372 9.49 26.92 -2.78
N LEU A 373 10.12 25.82 -3.17
CA LEU A 373 11.49 25.79 -3.68
C LEU A 373 11.46 25.87 -5.21
N SER A 374 12.32 26.68 -5.80
CA SER A 374 12.43 26.78 -7.26
C SER A 374 13.86 27.06 -7.71
N GLY A 375 14.13 26.84 -8.99
CA GLY A 375 15.41 27.12 -9.61
C GLY A 375 15.48 26.65 -11.06
N SER A 376 16.70 26.40 -11.55
CA SER A 376 16.96 25.88 -12.89
C SER A 376 17.88 24.66 -12.88
N ILE A 377 17.61 23.70 -13.76
CA ILE A 377 18.50 22.58 -14.06
C ILE A 377 19.39 22.95 -15.25
N GLY A 378 20.70 22.81 -15.08
CA GLY A 378 21.67 23.08 -16.13
C GLY A 378 21.61 22.05 -17.25
N SER A 379 21.69 22.52 -18.50
CA SER A 379 21.86 21.63 -19.65
C SER A 379 23.26 21.01 -19.66
N GLY A 380 23.40 19.88 -20.37
CA GLY A 380 24.71 19.35 -20.70
C GLY A 380 25.41 20.26 -21.71
N GLY A 381 26.74 20.29 -21.67
CA GLY A 381 27.53 21.03 -22.65
C GLY A 381 27.35 20.42 -24.04
N SER A 382 27.23 21.28 -25.06
CA SER A 382 27.19 20.83 -26.44
C SER A 382 28.45 20.03 -26.81
N ALA A 383 28.32 19.14 -27.79
CA ALA A 383 29.46 18.50 -28.45
C ALA A 383 30.52 19.53 -28.85
N ASN A 384 31.78 19.10 -28.90
CA ASN A 384 32.93 19.94 -29.23
C ASN A 384 33.15 21.10 -28.26
N ASP A 385 33.39 20.75 -26.99
CA ASP A 385 33.90 21.66 -25.96
C ASP A 385 32.87 22.66 -25.38
N GLY A 386 31.58 22.37 -25.49
CA GLY A 386 30.53 23.17 -24.86
C GLY A 386 30.56 23.07 -23.32
N ASN A 387 30.44 24.21 -22.63
CA ASN A 387 30.33 24.26 -21.17
C ASN A 387 29.04 23.61 -20.67
N GLY A 388 29.11 22.89 -19.56
CA GLY A 388 27.91 22.45 -18.84
C GLY A 388 27.20 23.62 -18.15
N GLY A 389 25.88 23.57 -18.05
CA GLY A 389 25.07 24.57 -17.35
C GLY A 389 25.06 24.37 -15.84
N ASN A 390 24.91 25.47 -15.09
CA ASN A 390 24.70 25.43 -13.64
C ASN A 390 23.33 24.85 -13.31
N THR A 391 23.25 24.09 -12.21
CA THR A 391 21.98 23.71 -11.59
C THR A 391 21.82 24.51 -10.30
N THR A 392 20.67 25.14 -10.10
CA THR A 392 20.42 26.11 -9.02
C THR A 392 19.14 25.78 -8.26
N CYS A 393 19.12 26.14 -6.97
CA CYS A 393 17.91 26.43 -6.20
C CYS A 393 17.97 27.89 -5.78
N THR A 394 17.21 28.73 -6.47
CA THR A 394 17.22 30.18 -6.25
C THR A 394 16.59 30.57 -4.92
N THR A 395 15.61 29.79 -4.43
CA THR A 395 14.94 30.07 -3.15
C THR A 395 15.91 30.12 -1.97
N ILE A 396 16.93 29.24 -1.96
CA ILE A 396 17.90 29.13 -0.86
C ILE A 396 19.33 29.54 -1.28
N GLY A 397 19.50 30.11 -2.47
CA GLY A 397 20.81 30.56 -2.97
C GLY A 397 21.82 29.43 -3.26
N LEU A 398 21.37 28.18 -3.44
CA LEU A 398 22.24 27.03 -3.65
C LEU A 398 22.57 26.85 -5.15
N THR A 399 23.85 26.65 -5.49
CA THR A 399 24.29 26.45 -6.88
C THR A 399 25.31 25.33 -6.99
N ALA A 400 25.05 24.36 -7.89
CA ALA A 400 26.06 23.45 -8.41
C ALA A 400 26.60 24.02 -9.74
N LEU A 401 27.90 24.26 -9.81
CA LEU A 401 28.55 24.88 -10.97
C LEU A 401 28.71 23.86 -12.10
N GLY A 402 28.29 24.23 -13.31
CA GLY A 402 28.47 23.44 -14.52
C GLY A 402 29.95 23.29 -14.89
N ALA A 403 30.29 22.19 -15.55
CA ALA A 403 31.67 21.90 -15.88
C ALA A 403 32.20 22.82 -17.00
N THR A 404 33.30 23.52 -16.73
CA THR A 404 33.94 24.47 -17.67
C THR A 404 35.33 24.04 -18.14
N ALA A 405 35.91 22.99 -17.56
CA ALA A 405 37.22 22.51 -17.93
C ALA A 405 37.15 21.15 -18.64
N ARG A 406 38.20 20.85 -19.41
CA ARG A 406 38.44 19.53 -19.99
C ARG A 406 39.10 18.62 -18.96
N MET A 407 39.03 17.31 -19.19
CA MET A 407 39.87 16.38 -18.43
C MET A 407 41.35 16.69 -18.70
N PRO A 408 42.28 16.42 -17.75
CA PRO A 408 43.70 16.70 -17.96
C PRO A 408 44.32 15.92 -19.12
N SER A 409 43.80 14.72 -19.39
CA SER A 409 44.18 13.86 -20.51
C SER A 409 43.11 12.78 -20.73
N GLY A 410 43.16 12.11 -21.88
CA GLY A 410 42.34 10.93 -22.16
C GLY A 410 41.01 11.21 -22.86
N ILE A 411 40.51 10.17 -23.52
CA ILE A 411 39.25 10.16 -24.26
C ILE A 411 38.04 10.16 -23.31
N PRO A 412 38.02 9.37 -22.20
CA PRO A 412 36.83 9.28 -21.37
C PRO A 412 36.44 10.61 -20.74
N GLY A 413 35.14 10.88 -20.68
CA GLY A 413 34.57 12.00 -19.95
C GLY A 413 34.65 11.79 -18.44
N GLY A 414 34.64 12.90 -17.69
CA GLY A 414 34.58 12.86 -16.23
C GLY A 414 33.27 12.27 -15.70
N THR A 415 33.31 11.69 -14.50
CA THR A 415 32.14 11.17 -13.76
C THR A 415 31.99 11.93 -12.44
N PRO A 416 30.81 12.52 -12.11
CA PRO A 416 30.63 13.36 -10.91
C PRO A 416 30.80 12.63 -9.56
N GLY A 417 30.79 11.30 -9.57
CA GLY A 417 30.81 10.48 -8.36
C GLY A 417 29.45 10.43 -7.66
N THR A 418 29.46 10.35 -6.34
CA THR A 418 28.27 10.26 -5.49
C THR A 418 28.37 11.23 -4.32
N VAL A 419 27.24 11.76 -3.85
CA VAL A 419 27.15 12.49 -2.58
C VAL A 419 26.23 11.73 -1.61
N LYS A 420 26.57 11.74 -0.32
CA LYS A 420 25.75 11.14 0.74
C LYS A 420 25.19 12.24 1.63
N VAL A 421 23.87 12.32 1.74
CA VAL A 421 23.16 13.29 2.59
C VAL A 421 22.19 12.52 3.48
N ASN A 422 22.31 12.69 4.80
CA ASN A 422 21.45 12.04 5.80
C ASN A 422 21.23 10.53 5.58
N GLY A 423 22.33 9.81 5.29
CA GLY A 423 22.30 8.37 5.07
C GLY A 423 22.00 7.92 3.64
N ILE A 424 21.42 8.78 2.80
CA ILE A 424 21.01 8.46 1.43
C ILE A 424 22.11 8.85 0.43
N THR A 425 22.35 7.99 -0.57
CA THR A 425 23.38 8.19 -1.59
C THR A 425 22.74 8.65 -2.91
N TYR A 426 23.24 9.75 -3.46
CA TYR A 426 22.81 10.32 -4.74
C TYR A 426 23.94 10.21 -5.76
N GLY A 427 23.66 9.60 -6.91
CA GLY A 427 24.67 9.27 -7.92
C GLY A 427 24.66 10.18 -9.14
N GLY A 428 25.87 10.51 -9.61
CA GLY A 428 26.13 11.10 -10.92
C GLY A 428 26.10 10.03 -12.02
N GLY A 429 25.89 10.46 -13.26
CA GLY A 429 26.00 9.61 -14.42
C GLY A 429 27.46 9.45 -14.88
N SER A 430 27.76 8.32 -15.51
CA SER A 430 29.09 8.06 -16.05
C SER A 430 29.46 9.04 -17.16
N GLY A 431 30.74 9.38 -17.28
CA GLY A 431 31.25 10.03 -18.49
C GLY A 431 31.12 9.14 -19.74
N GLY A 432 31.24 9.73 -20.93
CA GLY A 432 31.40 8.96 -22.17
C GLY A 432 32.68 8.11 -22.09
N GLN A 433 32.65 6.87 -22.60
CA GLN A 433 33.73 5.90 -22.38
C GLN A 433 34.63 5.74 -23.61
N SER A 434 34.07 5.92 -24.80
CA SER A 434 34.73 5.80 -26.09
C SER A 434 34.61 7.08 -26.89
N TYR A 435 35.34 7.17 -28.01
CA TYR A 435 35.29 8.35 -28.88
C TYR A 435 33.86 8.77 -29.21
N ASP A 436 33.63 10.07 -29.18
CA ASP A 436 32.37 10.71 -29.55
C ASP A 436 31.16 10.34 -28.63
N ASP A 437 31.35 9.48 -27.61
CA ASP A 437 30.30 9.06 -26.68
C ASP A 437 29.75 10.24 -25.86
N PRO A 438 28.43 10.42 -25.79
CA PRO A 438 27.84 11.38 -24.88
C PRO A 438 28.03 10.94 -23.41
N GLY A 439 28.10 11.91 -22.52
CA GLY A 439 28.00 11.66 -21.08
C GLY A 439 26.61 11.14 -20.70
N ARG A 440 26.52 10.37 -19.61
CA ARG A 440 25.25 9.91 -19.06
C ARG A 440 24.75 10.85 -17.96
N ALA A 441 23.45 11.06 -17.89
CA ALA A 441 22.85 11.92 -16.88
C ALA A 441 22.81 11.25 -15.48
N PRO A 442 22.93 12.04 -14.40
CA PRO A 442 23.20 13.48 -14.41
C PRO A 442 24.69 13.82 -14.44
N GLY A 443 25.05 14.89 -15.14
CA GLY A 443 26.36 15.54 -15.03
C GLY A 443 27.57 14.79 -15.62
N GLY A 444 27.41 13.65 -16.28
CA GLY A 444 28.51 12.97 -16.98
C GLY A 444 29.14 13.84 -18.07
N GLY A 445 30.46 13.91 -18.14
CA GLY A 445 31.18 14.60 -19.21
C GLY A 445 31.12 13.80 -20.52
N GLY A 446 31.08 14.50 -21.67
CA GLY A 446 31.18 13.87 -22.99
C GLY A 446 32.60 13.40 -23.28
N ALA A 447 32.76 12.31 -24.04
CA ALA A 447 34.07 11.81 -24.42
C ALA A 447 34.74 12.66 -25.51
N GLY A 448 36.07 12.63 -25.56
CA GLY A 448 36.84 13.26 -26.61
C GLY A 448 36.50 12.71 -28.00
N GLY A 449 36.66 13.53 -29.03
CA GLY A 449 36.40 13.12 -30.40
C GLY A 449 37.50 12.20 -30.95
N SER A 450 37.16 11.37 -31.94
CA SER A 450 38.19 10.72 -32.76
C SER A 450 38.97 11.75 -33.60
N VAL A 451 40.08 11.37 -34.25
CA VAL A 451 40.95 12.31 -35.00
C VAL A 451 40.20 13.18 -36.02
N PHE A 452 39.07 12.68 -36.53
CA PHE A 452 38.18 13.38 -37.45
C PHE A 452 36.73 13.44 -36.95
N GLY A 453 36.48 13.05 -35.70
CA GLY A 453 35.16 12.92 -35.08
C GLY A 453 34.83 14.11 -34.16
N ASN A 454 33.54 14.23 -33.83
CA ASN A 454 33.08 15.25 -32.89
C ASN A 454 33.12 14.70 -31.47
N GLY A 455 33.65 15.47 -30.51
CA GLY A 455 33.55 15.10 -29.11
C GLY A 455 32.08 14.96 -28.67
N GLY A 456 31.80 13.99 -27.81
CA GLY A 456 30.45 13.72 -27.33
C GLY A 456 29.88 14.87 -26.50
N ALA A 457 28.56 15.02 -26.49
CA ALA A 457 27.90 16.01 -25.64
C ALA A 457 28.00 15.64 -24.16
N GLY A 458 28.04 16.63 -23.28
CA GLY A 458 27.88 16.43 -21.84
C GLY A 458 26.43 16.15 -21.47
N ALA A 459 26.20 15.53 -20.32
CA ALA A 459 24.86 15.26 -19.81
C ALA A 459 24.28 16.42 -19.01
N GLY A 460 22.96 16.58 -19.03
CA GLY A 460 22.24 17.54 -18.19
C GLY A 460 22.36 17.25 -16.70
N GLY A 461 22.07 18.27 -15.89
CA GLY A 461 22.02 18.19 -14.44
C GLY A 461 20.76 17.47 -13.93
N LYS A 462 20.61 17.45 -12.60
CA LYS A 462 19.44 16.90 -11.90
C LYS A 462 19.30 17.55 -10.53
N VAL A 463 18.07 17.63 -10.05
CA VAL A 463 17.74 18.02 -8.67
C VAL A 463 16.99 16.87 -8.00
N TRP A 464 17.34 16.62 -6.74
CA TRP A 464 16.56 15.81 -5.82
C TRP A 464 16.11 16.69 -4.67
N ILE A 465 14.82 16.62 -4.34
CA ILE A 465 14.24 17.26 -3.16
C ILE A 465 13.73 16.14 -2.28
N ARG A 466 14.40 15.90 -1.14
CA ARG A 466 13.94 14.92 -0.16
C ARG A 466 13.39 15.65 1.06
N ALA A 467 12.10 15.54 1.29
CA ALA A 467 11.47 16.11 2.47
C ALA A 467 11.17 15.01 3.49
N TYR A 468 11.44 15.29 4.76
CA TYR A 468 11.18 14.35 5.83
C TYR A 468 10.85 15.00 7.18
N GLN A 469 9.97 14.33 7.93
CA GLN A 469 9.63 14.71 9.30
C GLN A 469 10.76 14.37 10.26
N VAL A 470 10.98 15.22 11.27
CA VAL A 470 12.05 15.07 12.28
C VAL A 470 11.48 15.01 13.69
#